data_AF-A0A925QTZ8-F1
#
_entry.id   AF-A0A925QTZ8-F1
#
_cell.length_a   1.000
_cell.length_b   1.000
_cell.length_c   1.000
_cell.angle_alpha   90.00
_cell.angle_beta   90.00
_cell.angle_gamma   90.00
#
_symmetry.space_group_name_H-M   'P 1'
#
loop_
_entity.id
_entity.type
_entity.pdbx_description
1 polymer ?
#
loop_
_entity_poly.entity_id
_entity_poly.type
_entity_poly.pdbx_seq_one_letter_code
_entity_poly.pdbx_strand_id
1 'polypeptide(L)' 'MEFIDYGLGLFQPEVFASLPAGQTANLAEIYQRLVAGRNLLAYEVKQRFYEIGSFEGLNELDELLAHDPDQFLRKDTP' A
#
# COMPACT_ATOMS: atom_id res chain seq x y z
N MET A 1 9.72 14.44 -5.42
CA MET A 1 9.30 13.02 -5.35
C MET A 1 8.05 12.91 -6.20
N GLU A 2 8.07 12.08 -7.25
CA GLU A 2 6.98 11.94 -8.22
C GLU A 2 6.03 10.78 -7.86
N PHE A 3 6.51 9.82 -7.07
CA PHE A 3 5.76 8.62 -6.67
C PHE A 3 5.71 8.50 -5.14
N ILE A 4 4.60 7.95 -4.63
CA ILE A 4 4.38 7.56 -3.24
C ILE A 4 4.25 6.04 -3.13
N ASP A 5 4.49 5.49 -1.95
CA ASP A 5 4.13 4.11 -1.62
C ASP A 5 2.61 4.03 -1.43
N TYR A 6 1.95 3.14 -2.19
CA TYR A 6 0.50 2.94 -2.13
C TYR A 6 0.06 2.08 -0.91
N GLY A 7 1.01 1.59 -0.11
CA GLY A 7 0.76 0.76 1.06
C GLY A 7 0.41 -0.70 0.75
N LEU A 8 0.60 -1.16 -0.49
CA LEU A 8 0.31 -2.52 -0.93
C LEU A 8 1.58 -3.22 -1.43
N GLY A 9 1.92 -4.34 -0.79
CA GLY A 9 3.02 -5.21 -1.20
C GLY A 9 2.55 -6.65 -1.39
N LEU A 10 3.05 -7.30 -2.43
CA LEU A 10 2.84 -8.72 -2.70
C LEU A 10 4.20 -9.43 -2.60
N PHE A 11 4.32 -10.34 -1.64
CA PHE A 11 5.58 -11.01 -1.35
C PHE A 11 5.40 -12.52 -1.31
N GLN A 12 6.45 -13.24 -1.70
CA GLN A 12 6.56 -14.64 -1.37
C GLN A 12 6.95 -14.79 0.12
N PRO A 13 6.47 -15.83 0.84
CA PRO A 13 6.77 -16.02 2.26
C PRO A 13 8.26 -16.02 2.62
N GLU A 14 9.11 -16.48 1.69
CA GLU A 14 10.56 -16.62 1.86
C GLU A 14 11.25 -15.27 2.09
N VAL A 15 10.65 -14.17 1.64
CA VAL A 15 11.13 -12.80 1.91
C VAL A 15 11.25 -12.53 3.41
N PHE A 16 10.41 -13.18 4.22
CA PHE A 16 10.35 -12.99 5.67
C PHE A 16 11.06 -14.09 6.46
N ALA A 17 11.55 -15.14 5.80
CA ALA A 17 12.12 -16.32 6.47
C ALA A 17 13.35 -16.00 7.34
N SER A 18 14.07 -14.91 7.03
CA SER A 18 15.24 -14.47 7.80
C SER A 18 14.90 -13.55 8.98
N LEU A 19 13.63 -13.18 9.17
CA LEU A 19 13.23 -12.27 10.24
C LEU A 19 13.12 -13.01 11.58
N PRO A 20 13.61 -12.41 12.68
CA PRO A 20 13.50 -13.03 13.99
C PRO A 20 12.04 -13.15 14.43
N ALA A 21 11.65 -14.34 14.86
CA ALA A 21 10.30 -14.60 15.37
C ALA A 21 10.02 -13.78 16.64
N GLY A 22 8.81 -13.25 16.75
CA GLY A 22 8.35 -12.51 17.92
C GLY A 22 8.93 -11.09 18.06
N GLN A 23 9.65 -10.60 17.05
CA GLN A 23 10.19 -9.24 17.03
C GLN A 23 9.50 -8.40 15.96
N THR A 24 9.46 -7.09 16.19
CA THR A 24 9.02 -6.14 15.18
C THR A 24 10.08 -6.06 14.07
N ALA A 25 9.62 -5.91 12.83
CA ALA A 25 10.49 -5.76 11.68
C ALA A 25 10.12 -4.48 10.93
N ASN A 26 11.12 -3.82 10.36
CA ASN A 26 10.92 -2.61 9.57
C ASN A 26 10.73 -2.99 8.09
N LEU A 27 9.55 -2.70 7.54
CA LEU A 27 9.25 -3.01 6.13
C LEU A 27 10.18 -2.26 5.16
N ALA A 28 10.64 -1.06 5.51
CA ALA A 28 11.57 -0.29 4.68
C ALA A 28 12.93 -1.00 4.53
N GLU A 29 13.41 -1.69 5.57
CA GLU A 29 14.66 -2.46 5.51
C GLU A 29 14.51 -3.69 4.60
N ILE A 30 13.32 -4.33 4.63
CA ILE A 30 13.00 -5.44 3.73
C ILE A 30 13.01 -4.95 2.28
N TYR A 31 12.37 -3.80 1.99
CA TYR A 31 12.39 -3.20 0.67
C TYR A 31 13.80 -2.85 0.20
N GLN A 32 14.60 -2.19 1.04
CA GLN A 32 15.99 -1.84 0.70
C GLN A 32 16.81 -3.06 0.31
N ARG A 33 16.68 -4.17 1.06
CA ARG A 33 17.36 -5.43 0.74
C ARG A 33 16.91 -6.01 -0.60
N LEU A 34 15.60 -6.02 -0.87
CA LEU A 34 15.08 -6.54 -2.14
C LEU A 34 15.48 -5.67 -3.33
N VAL A 35 15.48 -4.35 -3.18
CA VAL A 35 15.95 -3.41 -4.21
C VAL A 35 17.42 -3.63 -4.50
N ALA A 36 18.27 -3.76 -3.48
CA ALA A 36 19.70 -4.05 -3.65
C ALA A 36 19.94 -5.36 -4.41
N GLY A 37 19.08 -6.36 -4.18
CA GLY A 37 19.10 -7.65 -4.89
C GLY A 37 18.38 -7.68 -6.24
N ARG A 38 17.78 -6.56 -6.70
CA ARG A 38 16.90 -6.50 -7.89
C ARG A 38 15.70 -7.48 -7.84
N ASN A 39 15.22 -7.76 -6.64
CA ASN A 39 14.13 -8.70 -6.36
C ASN A 39 12.81 -7.99 -5.97
N LEU A 40 12.68 -6.70 -6.27
CA LEU A 40 11.47 -5.92 -6.05
C LEU A 40 11.07 -5.21 -7.35
N LEU A 41 9.84 -5.45 -7.79
CA LEU A 41 9.21 -4.71 -8.88
C LEU A 41 8.29 -3.65 -8.28
N ALA A 42 8.16 -2.52 -8.98
CA ALA A 42 7.16 -1.51 -8.70
C ALA A 42 6.03 -1.59 -9.73
N TYR A 43 4.81 -1.32 -9.30
CA TYR A 43 3.64 -1.21 -10.17
C TYR A 43 3.00 0.17 -9.97
N GLU A 44 2.86 0.91 -11.06
CA GLU A 44 2.23 2.23 -11.03
C GLU A 44 0.71 2.09 -10.97
N VAL A 45 0.12 2.56 -9.87
CA VAL A 45 -1.33 2.65 -9.69
C VAL A 45 -1.81 4.01 -10.18
N LYS A 46 -2.78 4.03 -11.08
CA LYS A 46 -3.35 5.27 -11.65
C LYS A 46 -4.59 5.75 -10.93
N GLN A 47 -5.17 4.89 -10.08
CA GLN A 47 -6.27 5.23 -9.20
C GLN A 47 -5.76 6.18 -8.10
N ARG A 48 -6.60 7.15 -7.72
CA ARG A 48 -6.31 8.08 -6.64
C ARG A 48 -6.09 7.31 -5.34
N PHE A 49 -5.03 7.68 -4.62
CA PHE A 49 -4.78 7.25 -3.25
C PHE A 49 -5.53 8.17 -2.27
N TYR A 50 -6.13 7.59 -1.24
CA TYR A 50 -6.82 8.32 -0.17
C TYR A 50 -6.14 7.96 1.16
N GLU A 51 -5.51 8.94 1.79
CA GLU A 51 -4.83 8.75 3.07
C GLU A 51 -5.80 9.01 4.23
N ILE A 52 -5.89 8.07 5.18
CA ILE A 52 -6.70 8.21 6.40
C ILE A 52 -5.86 8.35 7.68
N GLY A 53 -4.57 8.69 7.52
CA GLY A 53 -3.61 8.89 8.61
C GLY A 53 -3.72 10.25 9.30
N SER A 54 -4.62 11.12 8.84
CA SER A 54 -4.82 12.48 9.37
C SER A 54 -6.31 12.79 9.53
N PHE A 55 -6.64 13.75 10.40
CA PHE A 55 -8.02 14.23 10.56
C PHE A 55 -8.58 14.83 9.26
N GLU A 56 -7.75 15.54 8.49
CA GLU A 56 -8.15 16.08 7.19
C GLU A 56 -8.48 14.97 6.18
N GLY A 57 -7.61 13.96 6.07
CA GLY A 57 -7.83 12.85 5.14
C GLY A 57 -9.05 11.98 5.52
N LEU A 58 -9.32 11.81 6.81
CA LEU A 58 -10.54 11.15 7.29
C LEU A 58 -11.80 11.93 6.91
N ASN A 59 -11.82 13.24 7.14
CA ASN A 59 -12.96 14.09 6.78
C ASN A 59 -13.20 14.11 5.26
N GLU A 60 -12.14 14.18 4.45
CA GLU A 60 -12.25 14.09 2.98
C GLU A 60 -12.90 12.77 2.56
N LEU A 61 -12.46 11.64 3.15
CA LEU A 61 -13.03 10.33 2.83
C LEU A 61 -14.51 10.24 3.24
N ASP A 62 -14.87 10.78 4.40
CA ASP A 62 -16.27 10.79 4.87
C ASP A 62 -17.18 11.56 3.90
N GLU A 63 -16.75 12.72 3.42
CA GLU A 63 -17.49 13.52 2.43
C GLU A 63 -17.66 12.76 1.10
N LEU A 64 -16.60 12.11 0.63
CA LEU A 64 -16.63 11.32 -0.61
C LEU A 64 -17.58 10.13 -0.53
N LEU A 65 -17.54 9.39 0.58
CA LEU A 65 -18.41 8.23 0.79
C LEU A 65 -19.88 8.62 1.00
N ALA A 66 -20.14 9.76 1.63
CA ALA A 66 -21.50 10.28 1.79
C ALA A 66 -22.11 10.73 0.45
N HIS A 67 -21.28 11.20 -0.48
CA HIS A 67 -21.73 11.67 -1.80
C HIS A 67 -22.03 10.53 -2.77
N ASP A 68 -21.10 9.58 -2.91
CA ASP A 68 -21.26 8.43 -3.79
C ASP A 68 -20.47 7.23 -3.22
N PRO A 69 -21.11 6.38 -2.39
CA PRO A 69 -20.44 5.23 -1.79
C PRO A 69 -20.11 4.14 -2.83
N ASP A 70 -20.84 4.10 -3.94
CA ASP A 70 -20.67 3.08 -4.98
C ASP A 70 -19.56 3.43 -5.98
N GLN A 71 -19.02 4.66 -5.95
CA GLN A 71 -17.95 5.09 -6.86
C GLN A 71 -16.67 4.24 -6.74
N PHE A 72 -16.47 3.61 -5.57
CA PHE A 72 -15.29 2.81 -5.26
C PHE A 72 -15.50 1.32 -5.45
N LEU A 73 -16.75 0.87 -5.59
CA LEU A 73 -17.06 -0.53 -5.83
C LEU A 73 -16.81 -0.85 -7.30
N ARG A 74 -16.09 -1.94 -7.58
CA ARG A 74 -15.93 -2.44 -8.95
C ARG A 74 -17.31 -2.85 -9.46
N LYS A 75 -17.85 -2.08 -10.41
CA LYS A 75 -19.14 -2.38 -11.05
C LYS A 75 -19.10 -3.62 -11.94
N ASP A 76 -17.91 -4.07 -12.31
CA ASP A 76 -17.70 -5.31 -13.07
C ASP A 76 -16.49 -6.08 -12.52
N THR A 77 -16.74 -7.35 -12.15
CA THR A 77 -15.73 -8.42 -12.12
C THR A 77 -16.39 -9.57 -12.92
N PRO A 78 -15.68 -10.26 -13.83
CA PRO A 78 -16.28 -11.16 -14.83
C PRO A 78 -17.20 -12.24 -14.27
#